data_AF-A0A5Q4FA72-F1
#
_entry.id   AF-A0A5Q4FA72-F1
#
_cell.length_a   1.000
_cell.length_b   1.000
_cell.length_c   1.000
_cell.angle_alpha   90.00
_cell.angle_beta   90.00
_cell.angle_gamma   90.00
#
_symmetry.space_group_name_H-M   'P 1'
#
loop_
_entity.id
_entity.type
_entity.pdbx_description
1 polymer ?
#
loop_
_entity_poly.entity_id
_entity_poly.type
_entity_poly.pdbx_seq_one_letter_code
_entity_poly.pdbx_strand_id
1 'polypeptide(L)'
;MNIHYTLIHNDRDETPVFNREEVADFLYRSLQQYGDEKESILKCIAYAYGDGTGQDGFVMLAHDEKNIVGAVIINDTNMGGYIPEHILVYIAVDPKTRGMGVGKELMRRVIEVAEGDIALHVEPDNPARQLYEKFGFTNKYLEMRRRKSEK
;
A
#
# COMPACT_ATOMS: atom_id res chain seq x y z
N MET A 1 -10.11 20.67 -5.85
CA MET A 1 -9.37 19.54 -6.46
C MET A 1 -10.28 18.34 -6.40
N ASN A 2 -10.68 17.80 -7.54
CA ASN A 2 -11.48 16.57 -7.58
C ASN A 2 -10.52 15.39 -7.51
N ILE A 3 -10.66 14.57 -6.48
CA ILE A 3 -9.83 13.39 -6.27
C ILE A 3 -10.65 12.18 -6.70
N HIS A 4 -10.10 11.43 -7.65
CA HIS A 4 -10.59 10.15 -8.10
C HIS A 4 -9.85 9.04 -7.38
N TYR A 5 -10.54 7.90 -7.21
CA TYR A 5 -9.98 6.72 -6.58
C TYR A 5 -10.12 5.54 -7.54
N THR A 6 -8.99 4.91 -7.88
CA THR A 6 -8.93 3.85 -8.87
C THR A 6 -8.29 2.61 -8.25
N LEU A 7 -8.99 1.49 -8.34
CA LEU A 7 -8.48 0.16 -7.99
C LEU A 7 -7.84 -0.45 -9.24
N ILE A 8 -6.63 -0.98 -9.10
CA ILE A 8 -5.88 -1.61 -10.18
C ILE A 8 -5.45 -2.99 -9.71
N HIS A 9 -5.95 -4.03 -10.37
CA HIS A 9 -5.54 -5.41 -10.10
C HIS A 9 -4.30 -5.78 -10.90
N ASN A 10 -4.23 -5.39 -12.18
CA ASN A 10 -3.05 -5.60 -13.02
C ASN A 10 -3.06 -4.60 -14.20
N ASP A 11 -1.99 -4.59 -14.97
CA ASP A 11 -1.84 -3.79 -16.20
C ASP A 11 -1.80 -4.63 -17.50
N ARG A 12 -2.32 -5.87 -17.42
CA ARG A 12 -2.43 -6.80 -18.55
C ARG A 12 -3.84 -6.76 -19.14
N ASP A 13 -4.85 -6.72 -18.27
CA ASP A 13 -6.26 -6.73 -18.63
C ASP A 13 -6.81 -5.31 -18.84
N GLU A 14 -6.21 -4.33 -18.16
CA GLU A 14 -6.57 -2.91 -18.24
C GLU A 14 -5.31 -2.05 -18.42
N THR A 15 -5.45 -0.86 -19.01
CA THR A 15 -4.36 0.12 -19.09
C THR A 15 -4.58 1.17 -18.01
N PRO A 16 -3.82 1.14 -16.90
CA PRO A 16 -4.02 2.09 -15.82
C PRO A 16 -3.62 3.51 -16.24
N VAL A 17 -4.27 4.51 -15.64
CA VAL A 17 -3.98 5.94 -15.88
C VAL A 17 -2.53 6.30 -15.54
N PHE A 18 -1.98 5.65 -14.52
CA PHE A 18 -0.58 5.78 -14.11
C PHE A 18 0.10 4.42 -14.18
N ASN A 19 1.26 4.37 -14.82
CA ASN A 19 2.03 3.14 -14.92
C ASN A 19 2.77 2.82 -13.60
N ARG A 20 3.36 1.62 -13.53
CA ARG A 20 4.08 1.14 -12.34
C ARG A 20 5.21 2.05 -11.89
N GLU A 21 5.94 2.66 -12.83
CA GLU A 21 7.04 3.59 -12.54
C GLU A 21 6.53 4.87 -11.89
N GLU A 22 5.41 5.43 -12.38
CA GLU A 22 4.81 6.63 -11.82
C GLU A 22 4.30 6.40 -10.39
N VAL A 23 3.68 5.23 -10.14
CA VAL A 23 3.27 4.82 -8.78
C VAL A 23 4.47 4.64 -7.87
N ALA A 24 5.52 3.96 -8.35
CA ALA A 24 6.74 3.75 -7.59
C ALA A 24 7.47 5.07 -7.28
N ASP A 25 7.56 5.99 -8.23
CA ASP A 25 8.14 7.33 -8.04
C ASP A 25 7.36 8.16 -7.03
N PHE A 26 6.03 8.08 -7.08
CA PHE A 26 5.18 8.73 -6.09
C PHE A 26 5.46 8.18 -4.68
N LEU A 27 5.47 6.86 -4.51
CA LEU A 27 5.70 6.20 -3.22
C LEU A 27 7.11 6.48 -2.68
N TYR A 28 8.14 6.32 -3.52
CA TYR A 28 9.52 6.60 -3.17
C TYR A 28 9.69 8.03 -2.63
N ARG A 29 9.11 9.02 -3.33
CA ARG A 29 9.14 10.43 -2.89
C ARG A 29 8.33 10.67 -1.60
N SER A 30 7.18 10.02 -1.46
CA SER A 30 6.19 10.35 -0.41
C SER A 30 6.41 9.62 0.91
N LEU A 31 7.01 8.41 0.87
CA LEU A 31 7.32 7.62 2.07
C LEU A 31 8.51 8.17 2.84
N GLN A 32 9.44 8.86 2.16
CA GLN A 32 10.62 9.49 2.76
C GLN A 32 11.41 8.50 3.63
N GLN A 33 11.64 8.82 4.90
CA GLN A 33 12.39 7.99 5.84
C GLN A 33 11.73 6.64 6.18
N TYR A 34 10.44 6.47 5.85
CA TYR A 34 9.70 5.22 6.07
C TYR A 34 9.59 4.36 4.81
N GLY A 35 10.23 4.79 3.71
CA GLY A 35 10.16 4.13 2.42
C GLY A 35 11.28 3.13 2.20
N ASP A 36 11.07 2.27 1.22
CA ASP A 36 12.10 1.43 0.64
C ASP A 36 12.63 2.03 -0.67
N GLU A 37 13.75 1.48 -1.15
CA GLU A 37 14.29 1.80 -2.47
C GLU A 37 13.25 1.55 -3.57
N LYS A 38 13.28 2.37 -4.62
CA LYS A 38 12.32 2.30 -5.74
C LYS A 38 12.22 0.90 -6.35
N GLU A 39 13.33 0.17 -6.44
CA GLU A 39 13.36 -1.21 -6.96
C GLU A 39 12.51 -2.16 -6.09
N SER A 40 12.53 -2.01 -4.77
CA SER A 40 11.73 -2.81 -3.84
C SER A 40 10.24 -2.47 -3.95
N ILE A 41 9.92 -1.20 -4.18
CA ILE A 41 8.54 -0.76 -4.44
C ILE A 41 8.03 -1.36 -5.76
N LEU A 42 8.82 -1.34 -6.84
CA LEU A 42 8.47 -1.95 -8.11
C LEU A 42 8.23 -3.46 -7.99
N LYS A 43 9.07 -4.17 -7.20
CA LYS A 43 8.85 -5.59 -6.88
C LYS A 43 7.52 -5.81 -6.15
N CYS A 44 7.16 -4.92 -5.24
CA CYS A 44 5.88 -4.99 -4.54
C CYS A 44 4.70 -4.78 -5.50
N ILE A 45 4.78 -3.83 -6.42
CA ILE A 45 3.75 -3.61 -7.46
C ILE A 45 3.63 -4.84 -8.35
N ALA A 46 4.76 -5.40 -8.80
CA ALA A 46 4.77 -6.62 -9.62
C ALA A 46 4.10 -7.81 -8.91
N TYR A 47 4.33 -7.95 -7.60
CA TYR A 47 3.63 -8.96 -6.78
C TYR A 47 2.12 -8.70 -6.76
N ALA A 48 1.70 -7.48 -6.42
CA ALA A 48 0.28 -7.11 -6.39
C ALA A 48 -0.41 -7.31 -7.75
N TYR A 49 0.33 -7.17 -8.85
CA TYR A 49 -0.19 -7.36 -10.21
C TYR A 49 -0.22 -8.82 -10.68
N GLY A 50 0.21 -9.77 -9.84
CA GLY A 50 0.23 -11.18 -10.18
C GLY A 50 1.24 -11.55 -11.26
N ASP A 51 2.42 -10.92 -11.25
CA ASP A 51 3.42 -11.21 -12.26
C ASP A 51 4.02 -12.62 -12.16
N GLY A 52 4.13 -13.14 -10.94
CA GLY A 52 4.59 -14.50 -10.64
C GLY A 52 3.46 -15.42 -10.19
N THR A 53 3.73 -16.74 -10.22
CA THR A 53 2.78 -17.75 -9.75
C THR A 53 2.46 -17.56 -8.26
N GLY A 54 1.16 -17.54 -7.94
CA GLY A 54 0.67 -17.35 -6.57
C GLY A 54 0.92 -15.95 -6.02
N GLN A 55 1.22 -14.97 -6.87
CA GLN A 55 1.26 -13.56 -6.49
C GLN A 55 -0.09 -12.96 -6.85
N ASP A 56 -0.62 -12.14 -5.96
CA ASP A 56 -1.88 -11.44 -6.16
C ASP A 56 -1.96 -10.24 -5.21
N GLY A 57 -2.97 -9.41 -5.40
CA GLY A 57 -3.25 -8.23 -4.61
C GLY A 57 -3.84 -7.12 -5.46
N PHE A 58 -3.57 -5.87 -5.06
CA PHE A 58 -4.02 -4.71 -5.81
C PHE A 58 -3.31 -3.42 -5.39
N VAL A 59 -3.42 -2.42 -6.27
CA VAL A 59 -3.02 -1.05 -6.01
C VAL A 59 -4.26 -0.16 -5.97
N MET A 60 -4.41 0.65 -4.91
CA MET A 60 -5.45 1.66 -4.80
C MET A 60 -4.81 3.05 -4.92
N LEU A 61 -5.16 3.80 -5.96
CA LEU A 61 -4.67 5.15 -6.18
C LEU A 61 -5.72 6.18 -5.79
N ALA A 62 -5.27 7.27 -5.18
CA ALA A 62 -5.97 8.53 -5.12
C ALA A 62 -5.25 9.52 -6.03
N HIS A 63 -5.94 10.09 -7.01
CA HIS A 63 -5.31 10.94 -8.00
C HIS A 63 -6.25 12.05 -8.48
N ASP A 64 -5.68 13.17 -8.93
CA ASP A 64 -6.41 14.07 -9.83
C ASP A 64 -6.14 13.67 -11.29
N GLU A 65 -6.61 14.45 -12.27
CA GLU A 65 -6.42 14.12 -13.70
C GLU A 65 -4.96 14.03 -14.13
N LYS A 66 -4.01 14.58 -13.35
CA LYS A 66 -2.60 14.71 -13.76
C LYS A 66 -1.61 14.11 -12.77
N ASN A 67 -1.99 13.95 -11.50
CA ASN A 67 -1.06 13.60 -10.43
C ASN A 67 -1.65 12.56 -9.50
N ILE A 68 -0.80 11.61 -9.10
CA ILE A 68 -1.05 10.77 -7.92
C ILE A 68 -0.93 11.65 -6.67
N VAL A 69 -1.96 11.66 -5.84
CA VAL A 69 -2.01 12.36 -4.55
C VAL A 69 -2.06 11.39 -3.36
N GLY A 70 -2.20 10.09 -3.61
CA GLY A 70 -2.08 9.03 -2.64
C GLY A 70 -2.05 7.66 -3.29
N ALA A 71 -1.43 6.70 -2.64
CA ALA A 71 -1.34 5.32 -3.13
C ALA A 71 -1.31 4.34 -1.96
N VAL A 72 -1.93 3.18 -2.16
CA VAL A 72 -1.83 2.00 -1.28
C VAL A 72 -1.49 0.79 -2.14
N ILE A 73 -0.58 -0.06 -1.66
CA ILE A 73 -0.29 -1.37 -2.25
C ILE A 73 -0.66 -2.46 -1.25
N ILE A 74 -1.54 -3.37 -1.68
CA ILE A 74 -1.90 -4.59 -0.98
C ILE A 74 -1.30 -5.78 -1.73
N ASN A 75 -0.65 -6.68 -0.98
CA ASN A 75 -0.25 -7.99 -1.47
C ASN A 75 -1.06 -9.06 -0.74
N ASP A 76 -1.48 -10.10 -1.47
CA ASP A 76 -2.14 -11.26 -0.89
C ASP A 76 -1.09 -12.20 -0.31
N THR A 77 -1.31 -12.62 0.94
CA THR A 77 -0.31 -13.40 1.66
C THR A 77 -0.33 -14.87 1.28
N ASN A 78 -1.47 -15.36 0.76
CA ASN A 78 -1.77 -16.79 0.58
C ASN A 78 -1.62 -17.61 1.88
N MET A 79 -1.83 -16.98 3.04
CA MET A 79 -1.64 -17.58 4.37
C MET A 79 -2.91 -17.53 5.25
N GLY A 80 -4.07 -17.39 4.60
CA GLY A 80 -5.38 -17.32 5.25
C GLY A 80 -5.61 -18.47 6.24
N GLY A 81 -6.30 -18.15 7.33
CA GLY A 81 -6.56 -19.07 8.44
C GLY A 81 -5.47 -19.14 9.52
N TYR A 82 -4.30 -18.50 9.34
CA TYR A 82 -3.30 -18.37 10.40
C TYR A 82 -2.52 -17.04 10.38
N ILE A 83 -2.39 -16.39 9.22
CA ILE A 83 -1.95 -14.99 9.05
C ILE A 83 -3.03 -14.28 8.22
N PRO A 84 -3.27 -12.96 8.42
CA PRO A 84 -4.22 -12.21 7.60
C PRO A 84 -4.04 -12.42 6.10
N GLU A 85 -5.14 -12.52 5.38
CA GLU A 85 -5.22 -12.79 3.94
C GLU A 85 -4.46 -11.75 3.12
N HIS A 86 -4.43 -10.51 3.60
CA HIS A 86 -3.80 -9.38 2.93
C HIS A 86 -2.73 -8.73 3.81
N ILE A 87 -1.70 -8.18 3.17
CA ILE A 87 -0.76 -7.27 3.82
C ILE A 87 -0.73 -5.92 3.09
N LEU A 88 -1.02 -4.85 3.83
CA LEU A 88 -0.79 -3.49 3.38
C LEU A 88 0.71 -3.20 3.51
N VAL A 89 1.38 -3.17 2.37
CA VAL A 89 2.84 -3.00 2.30
C VAL A 89 3.20 -1.52 2.29
N TYR A 90 2.50 -0.72 1.48
CA TYR A 90 2.75 0.72 1.39
C TYR A 90 1.45 1.51 1.45
N ILE A 91 1.50 2.64 2.14
CA ILE A 91 0.50 3.71 2.05
C ILE A 91 1.21 5.05 2.16
N ALA A 92 0.93 5.94 1.21
CA ALA A 92 1.41 7.31 1.27
C ALA A 92 0.37 8.28 0.69
N VAL A 93 0.41 9.51 1.17
CA VAL A 93 -0.36 10.64 0.64
C VAL A 93 0.56 11.82 0.39
N ASP A 94 0.30 12.57 -0.67
CA ASP A 94 1.05 13.79 -0.96
C ASP A 94 0.95 14.75 0.24
N PRO A 95 2.07 15.26 0.78
CA PRO A 95 2.06 16.24 1.86
C PRO A 95 1.16 17.45 1.61
N LYS A 96 0.98 17.86 0.34
CA LYS A 96 0.11 18.98 -0.06
C LYS A 96 -1.37 18.69 0.13
N THR A 97 -1.77 17.42 0.27
CA THR A 97 -3.17 17.00 0.49
C THR A 97 -3.44 16.58 1.94
N ARG A 98 -2.48 16.82 2.85
CA ARG A 98 -2.67 16.60 4.29
C ARG A 98 -3.86 17.41 4.81
N GLY A 99 -4.64 16.79 5.70
CA GLY A 99 -5.85 17.40 6.26
C GLY A 99 -7.08 17.33 5.35
N MET A 100 -6.96 16.90 4.09
CA MET A 100 -8.10 16.77 3.16
C MET A 100 -8.83 15.42 3.24
N GLY A 101 -8.43 14.52 4.14
CA GLY A 101 -9.07 13.22 4.33
C GLY A 101 -8.66 12.12 3.35
N VAL A 102 -7.72 12.37 2.43
CA VAL A 102 -7.28 11.41 1.39
C VAL A 102 -6.85 10.07 1.98
N GLY A 103 -5.98 10.07 3.00
CA GLY A 103 -5.50 8.84 3.63
C GLY A 103 -6.62 8.05 4.32
N LYS A 104 -7.62 8.74 4.89
CA LYS A 104 -8.79 8.12 5.49
C LYS A 104 -9.65 7.44 4.41
N GLU A 105 -9.87 8.11 3.30
CA GLU A 105 -10.67 7.58 2.20
C GLU A 105 -9.98 6.41 1.49
N LEU A 106 -8.64 6.48 1.29
CA LEU A 106 -7.84 5.35 0.82
C LEU A 106 -8.00 4.13 1.72
N MET A 107 -7.79 4.28 3.03
CA MET A 107 -7.91 3.18 3.99
C MET A 107 -9.33 2.58 3.99
N ARG A 108 -10.37 3.44 3.97
CA ARG A 108 -11.76 2.98 3.90
C ARG A 108 -11.98 2.10 2.67
N ARG A 109 -11.56 2.57 1.49
CA ARG A 109 -11.73 1.84 0.23
C ARG A 109 -10.97 0.52 0.21
N VAL A 110 -9.74 0.53 0.71
CA VAL A 110 -8.90 -0.68 0.82
C VAL A 110 -9.59 -1.74 1.68
N ILE A 111 -10.14 -1.36 2.83
CA ILE A 111 -10.89 -2.27 3.71
C ILE A 111 -12.17 -2.79 3.04
N GLU A 112 -12.83 -1.97 2.22
CA GLU A 112 -14.06 -2.36 1.52
C GLU A 112 -13.84 -3.36 0.39
N VAL A 113 -12.69 -3.29 -0.29
CA VAL A 113 -12.37 -4.17 -1.44
C VAL A 113 -11.57 -5.40 -1.05
N ALA A 114 -10.86 -5.38 0.08
CA ALA A 114 -10.13 -6.53 0.58
C ALA A 114 -11.09 -7.60 1.12
N GLU A 115 -10.94 -8.84 0.65
CA GLU A 115 -11.74 -9.99 1.07
C GLU A 115 -11.02 -10.78 2.17
N GLY A 116 -11.00 -10.23 3.38
CA GLY A 116 -10.39 -10.87 4.54
C GLY A 116 -9.73 -9.90 5.49
N ASP A 117 -8.91 -10.43 6.40
CA ASP A 117 -8.16 -9.62 7.35
C ASP A 117 -6.95 -8.96 6.66
N ILE A 118 -6.61 -7.75 7.11
CA ILE A 118 -5.46 -6.99 6.61
C ILE A 118 -4.43 -6.85 7.73
N ALA A 119 -3.19 -7.26 7.46
CA ALA A 119 -2.02 -6.97 8.27
C ALA A 119 -1.29 -5.71 7.77
N LEU A 120 -0.53 -5.06 8.65
CA LEU A 120 0.45 -4.04 8.27
C LEU A 120 1.59 -3.99 9.29
N HIS A 121 2.73 -3.45 8.85
CA HIS A 121 3.81 -3.04 9.75
C HIS A 121 3.86 -1.52 9.82
N VAL A 122 4.07 -0.99 11.02
CA VAL A 122 4.20 0.45 11.25
C VAL A 122 5.21 0.70 12.34
N GLU A 123 6.11 1.67 12.12
CA GLU A 123 7.06 2.09 13.14
C GLU A 123 6.33 2.81 14.30
N PRO A 124 6.80 2.65 15.56
CA PRO A 124 6.09 3.18 16.73
C PRO A 124 5.83 4.68 16.70
N ASP A 125 6.73 5.45 16.07
CA ASP A 125 6.73 6.90 15.94
C ASP A 125 6.12 7.39 14.61
N ASN A 126 5.72 6.49 13.71
CA ASN A 126 5.09 6.87 12.46
C ASN A 126 3.69 7.46 12.72
N PRO A 127 3.40 8.70 12.29
CA PRO A 127 2.13 9.37 12.56
C PRO A 127 0.92 8.66 11.94
N ALA A 128 1.12 7.85 10.90
CA ALA A 128 0.05 7.05 10.28
C ALA A 128 -0.52 5.99 11.23
N ARG A 129 0.18 5.63 12.32
CA ARG A 129 -0.32 4.67 13.31
C ARG A 129 -1.70 5.05 13.86
N GLN A 130 -1.94 6.35 14.09
CA GLN A 130 -3.24 6.85 14.56
C GLN A 130 -4.36 6.66 13.54
N LEU A 131 -4.02 6.64 12.24
CA LEU A 131 -4.99 6.34 11.19
C LEU A 131 -5.42 4.88 11.31
N TYR A 132 -4.46 3.95 11.43
CA TYR A 132 -4.72 2.52 11.51
C TYR A 132 -5.55 2.17 12.76
N GLU A 133 -5.19 2.71 13.93
CA GLU A 133 -5.94 2.52 15.17
C GLU A 133 -7.41 2.96 15.04
N LYS A 134 -7.68 4.07 14.32
CA LYS A 134 -9.06 4.54 14.06
C LYS A 134 -9.87 3.62 13.16
N PHE A 135 -9.19 2.83 12.31
CA PHE A 135 -9.81 1.81 11.46
C PHE A 135 -9.84 0.43 12.12
N GLY A 136 -9.50 0.33 13.41
CA GLY A 136 -9.61 -0.91 14.17
C GLY A 136 -8.42 -1.85 14.06
N PHE A 137 -7.32 -1.42 13.44
CA PHE A 137 -6.07 -2.19 13.52
C PHE A 137 -5.59 -2.26 14.96
N THR A 138 -5.25 -3.47 15.41
CA THR A 138 -4.72 -3.73 16.75
C THR A 138 -3.35 -4.36 16.65
N ASN A 139 -2.54 -4.23 17.71
CA ASN A 139 -1.23 -4.85 17.76
C ASN A 139 -1.31 -6.18 18.53
N LYS A 140 -1.27 -7.31 17.80
CA LYS A 140 -1.31 -8.66 18.38
C LYS A 140 0.08 -9.20 18.72
N TYR A 141 1.10 -8.88 17.92
CA TYR A 141 2.44 -9.47 18.00
C TYR A 141 3.52 -8.40 17.82
N LEU A 142 4.65 -8.61 18.50
CA LEU A 142 5.86 -7.84 18.22
C LEU A 142 6.54 -8.41 16.96
N GLU A 143 6.96 -7.53 16.05
CA GLU A 143 7.84 -7.92 14.95
C GLU A 143 9.25 -8.21 15.50
N MET A 144 9.80 -9.38 15.16
CA MET A 144 11.14 -9.81 15.56
C MET A 144 11.96 -10.17 14.32
N ARG A 145 12.91 -9.31 13.94
CA ARG A 145 13.74 -9.50 12.75
C ARG A 145 15.17 -9.95 13.08
N ARG A 146 15.54 -11.16 12.64
CA ARG A 146 16.96 -11.61 12.61
C ARG A 146 17.54 -11.37 11.21
N ARG A 147 18.38 -10.33 11.07
CA ARG A 147 19.15 -10.13 9.85
C ARG A 147 20.26 -11.18 9.77
N LYS A 148 20.37 -11.88 8.63
CA LYS A 148 21.58 -12.66 8.33
C LYS A 148 22.70 -11.65 8.11
N SER A 149 23.85 -11.85 8.74
CA SER A 149 25.06 -11.09 8.43
C SER A 149 25.33 -11.22 6.94
N GLU A 150 25.57 -10.09 6.26
CA GLU A 150 26.09 -10.07 4.91
C GLU A 150 27.38 -10.92 4.89
N LYS A 151 27.48 -11.83 3.93
CA LYS A 151 28.74 -12.51 3.63
C LYS A 151 29.56 -11.64 2.71
#